data_AF-A0A1T5HTN5-F1
#
_entry.id   AF-A0A1T5HTN5-F1
#
_cell.length_a   1.000
_cell.length_b   1.000
_cell.length_c   1.000
_cell.angle_alpha   90.00
_cell.angle_beta   90.00
_cell.angle_gamma   90.00
#
_symmetry.space_group_name_H-M   'P 1'
#
loop_
_entity.id
_entity.type
_entity.pdbx_description
1 polymer ?
#
loop_
_entity_poly.entity_id
_entity_poly.type
_entity_poly.pdbx_seq_one_letter_code
_entity_poly.pdbx_strand_id
1 'polypeptide(L)'
;MPYGFEIEGFPNLSTTRWRMVADQKKMVYYFETALTPNTFWVDLKKIDFSEKASVRKLDLSNDKTYSGETSAEFVVSKPFKFIGL
;
A
#
# COMPACT_ATOMS: atom_id res chain seq x y z
N MET A 1 11.27 14.42 -0.23
CA MET A 1 12.62 14.56 -0.82
C MET A 1 12.60 13.99 -2.22
N PRO A 2 13.29 14.59 -3.19
CA PRO A 2 13.47 13.97 -4.51
C PRO A 2 14.04 12.56 -4.38
N TYR A 3 13.64 11.65 -5.25
CA TYR A 3 14.20 10.30 -5.27
C TYR A 3 15.70 10.35 -5.63
N GLY A 4 16.53 9.58 -4.91
CA GLY A 4 17.98 9.55 -5.10
C GLY A 4 18.77 10.72 -4.52
N PHE A 5 18.16 11.58 -3.69
CA PHE A 5 18.85 12.71 -3.08
C PHE A 5 19.43 12.33 -1.70
N GLU A 6 20.74 12.45 -1.55
CA GLU A 6 21.46 12.30 -0.28
C GLU A 6 22.11 13.64 0.10
N ILE A 7 22.10 13.98 1.40
CA ILE A 7 22.78 15.16 1.92
C ILE A 7 23.84 14.70 2.91
N GLU A 8 25.11 15.00 2.60
CA GLU A 8 26.22 14.72 3.49
C GLU A 8 26.00 15.36 4.87
N GLY A 9 26.24 14.59 5.93
CA GLY A 9 25.98 15.01 7.31
C GLY A 9 24.54 14.79 7.82
N PHE A 10 23.61 14.34 6.98
CA PHE A 10 22.21 14.11 7.37
C PHE A 10 21.73 12.68 7.02
N PRO A 11 22.25 11.63 7.71
CA PRO A 11 21.99 10.23 7.37
C PRO A 11 20.53 9.80 7.54
N ASN A 12 19.74 10.55 8.31
CA ASN A 12 18.32 10.25 8.53
C ASN A 12 17.41 10.81 7.43
N LEU A 13 17.94 11.58 6.47
CA LEU A 13 17.17 12.06 5.33
C LEU A 13 17.02 10.94 4.30
N SER A 14 15.82 10.35 4.29
CA SER A 14 15.47 9.27 3.38
C SER A 14 14.64 9.76 2.20
N THR A 15 14.77 9.05 1.08
CA THR A 15 13.94 9.27 -0.11
C THR A 15 12.53 8.73 0.12
N THR A 16 11.52 9.50 -0.29
CA THR A 16 10.13 9.04 -0.22
C THR A 16 9.96 7.85 -1.17
N ARG A 17 9.43 6.74 -0.66
CA ARG A 17 9.19 5.51 -1.44
C ARG A 17 7.75 5.38 -1.92
N TRP A 18 6.80 5.81 -1.10
CA TRP A 18 5.37 5.73 -1.38
C TRP A 18 4.61 6.77 -0.57
N ARG A 19 3.36 7.02 -0.95
CA ARG A 19 2.42 7.90 -0.26
C ARG A 19 1.07 7.19 -0.10
N MET A 20 0.36 7.54 0.96
CA MET A 20 -0.98 7.04 1.22
C MET A 20 -1.92 8.20 1.59
N VAL A 21 -3.19 8.07 1.23
CA VAL A 21 -4.25 9.00 1.66
C VAL A 21 -5.44 8.17 2.12
N ALA A 22 -5.93 8.45 3.32
CA ALA A 22 -7.14 7.82 3.84
C ALA A 22 -8.30 8.82 3.81
N ASP A 23 -9.27 8.61 2.90
CA ASP A 23 -10.55 9.32 2.95
C ASP A 23 -11.45 8.62 3.97
N GLN A 24 -11.44 9.14 5.19
CA GLN A 24 -12.18 8.58 6.32
C GLN A 24 -13.70 8.69 6.14
N LYS A 25 -14.19 9.66 5.37
CA LYS A 25 -15.64 9.84 5.17
C LYS A 25 -16.17 8.86 4.14
N LYS A 26 -15.43 8.65 3.04
CA LYS A 26 -15.83 7.72 1.98
C LYS A 26 -15.35 6.29 2.23
N MET A 27 -14.48 6.09 3.22
CA MET A 27 -13.84 4.81 3.55
C MET A 27 -13.02 4.28 2.38
N VAL A 28 -12.20 5.15 1.78
CA VAL A 28 -11.33 4.81 0.64
C VAL A 28 -9.87 5.04 1.02
N TYR A 29 -9.02 4.06 0.73
CA TYR A 29 -7.58 4.12 1.01
C TYR A 29 -6.81 4.17 -0.31
N TYR A 30 -6.16 5.30 -0.58
CA TYR A 30 -5.36 5.53 -1.79
C TYR A 30 -3.90 5.23 -1.51
N PHE A 31 -3.21 4.66 -2.49
CA PHE A 31 -1.80 4.34 -2.42
C PHE A 31 -1.11 4.60 -3.76
N GLU A 32 0.13 5.08 -3.69
CA GLU A 32 1.01 5.21 -4.84
C GLU A 32 2.47 5.01 -4.42
N THR A 33 3.29 4.53 -5.35
CA THR A 33 4.74 4.50 -5.17
C THR A 33 5.37 5.70 -5.86
N ALA A 34 6.51 6.17 -5.36
CA ALA A 34 7.27 7.25 -5.99
C ALA A 34 7.92 6.84 -7.32
N LEU A 35 7.90 5.54 -7.65
CA LEU A 35 8.55 4.96 -8.83
C LEU A 35 7.57 4.61 -9.95
N THR A 36 6.27 4.55 -9.66
CA THR A 36 5.23 4.16 -10.62
C THR A 36 4.29 5.34 -10.88
N PRO A 37 3.98 5.68 -12.14
CA PRO A 37 3.13 6.83 -12.46
C PRO A 37 1.64 6.62 -12.10
N ASN A 38 1.25 5.42 -11.65
CA ASN A 38 -0.13 5.05 -11.37
C ASN A 38 -0.43 5.14 -9.88
N THR A 39 -1.60 5.70 -9.56
CA THR A 39 -2.24 5.62 -8.25
C THR A 39 -3.35 4.58 -8.29
N PHE A 40 -3.50 3.82 -7.21
CA PHE A 40 -4.63 2.93 -7.02
C PHE A 40 -5.29 3.18 -5.67
N TRP A 41 -6.49 2.65 -5.47
CA TRP A 41 -7.19 2.75 -4.21
C TRP A 41 -7.99 1.50 -3.90
N VAL A 42 -8.32 1.35 -2.63
CA VAL A 42 -9.19 0.30 -2.11
C VAL A 42 -10.42 0.96 -1.50
N ASP A 43 -11.59 0.64 -2.04
CA ASP A 43 -12.84 0.99 -1.37
C ASP A 43 -13.11 -0.04 -0.26
N LEU A 44 -12.98 0.37 1.00
CA LEU A 44 -13.14 -0.52 2.14
C LEU A 44 -14.58 -1.05 2.27
N LYS A 45 -15.58 -0.39 1.66
CA LYS A 45 -16.96 -0.88 1.62
C LYS A 45 -17.12 -2.10 0.70
N LYS A 46 -16.14 -2.38 -0.16
CA LYS A 46 -16.11 -3.56 -1.04
C LYS A 46 -15.36 -4.75 -0.44
N ILE A 47 -14.81 -4.59 0.77
CA ILE A 47 -14.09 -5.65 1.49
C ILE A 47 -15.01 -6.24 2.56
N ASP A 48 -15.06 -7.57 2.63
CA ASP A 48 -15.72 -8.29 3.71
C ASP A 48 -14.78 -8.40 4.92
N PHE A 49 -15.17 -7.76 6.03
CA PHE A 49 -14.47 -7.79 7.31
C PHE A 49 -15.20 -8.64 8.37
N SER A 50 -16.14 -9.49 7.98
CA SER A 50 -16.81 -10.40 8.91
C SER A 50 -15.83 -11.40 9.53
N GLU A 51 -16.16 -11.94 10.70
CA GLU A 51 -15.29 -12.85 11.46
C GLU A 51 -14.86 -14.11 10.70
N LYS A 52 -15.67 -14.54 9.72
CA LYS A 52 -15.41 -15.72 8.89
C LYS A 52 -14.68 -15.39 7.59
N ALA A 53 -14.44 -14.10 7.30
CA ALA A 53 -13.76 -13.68 6.09
C ALA A 53 -12.32 -14.18 6.08
N SER A 54 -11.86 -14.64 4.91
CA SER A 54 -10.48 -15.06 4.73
C SER A 54 -9.55 -13.84 4.68
N VAL A 55 -8.35 -13.99 5.24
CA VAL A 55 -7.28 -13.01 5.10
C VAL A 55 -6.89 -12.88 3.63
N ARG A 56 -6.73 -11.63 3.17
CA ARG A 56 -6.33 -11.33 1.79
C ARG A 56 -5.13 -10.41 1.75
N LYS A 57 -4.36 -10.51 0.67
CA LYS A 57 -3.16 -9.71 0.39
C LYS A 57 -3.23 -9.17 -1.04
N LEU A 58 -2.91 -7.90 -1.20
CA LEU A 58 -2.52 -7.33 -2.49
C LEU A 58 -1.00 -7.34 -2.57
N ASP A 59 -0.45 -8.00 -3.58
CA ASP A 59 1.00 -8.08 -3.75
C ASP A 59 1.51 -6.88 -4.55
N LEU A 60 2.44 -6.12 -3.95
CA LEU A 60 3.12 -4.98 -4.57
C LEU A 60 4.60 -5.26 -4.87
N SER A 61 5.04 -6.51 -4.70
CA SER A 61 6.43 -6.89 -4.98
C SER A 61 6.76 -6.85 -6.47
N ASN A 62 8.06 -6.80 -6.79
CA ASN A 62 8.57 -6.84 -8.17
C ASN A 62 7.94 -5.77 -9.10
N ASP A 63 7.79 -4.55 -8.57
CA ASP A 63 7.22 -3.40 -9.29
C ASP A 63 5.83 -3.65 -9.88
N LYS A 64 5.04 -4.56 -9.29
CA LYS A 64 3.68 -4.85 -9.73
C LYS A 64 2.82 -3.58 -9.60
N THR A 65 2.24 -3.17 -10.72
CA THR A 65 1.44 -1.94 -10.81
C THR A 65 -0.05 -2.25 -10.77
N TYR A 66 -0.80 -1.32 -10.19
CA TYR A 66 -2.26 -1.29 -10.21
C TYR A 66 -2.70 0.12 -10.58
N SER A 67 -3.95 0.26 -11.01
CA SER A 67 -4.56 1.54 -11.31
C SER A 67 -6.04 1.45 -11.02
N GLY A 68 -6.61 2.53 -10.48
CA GLY A 68 -8.02 2.54 -10.20
C GLY A 68 -8.40 1.87 -8.88
N GLU A 69 -9.66 1.45 -8.80
CA GLU A 69 -10.20 0.70 -7.67
C GLU A 69 -9.74 -0.76 -7.75
N THR A 70 -9.08 -1.27 -6.70
CA THR A 70 -8.29 -2.50 -6.75
C THR A 70 -8.74 -3.56 -5.73
N SER A 71 -9.87 -3.38 -5.04
CA SER A 71 -10.33 -4.32 -4.00
C SER A 71 -10.49 -5.76 -4.50
N ALA A 72 -10.85 -5.94 -5.77
CA ALA A 72 -11.05 -7.26 -6.39
C ALA A 72 -9.75 -8.04 -6.64
N GLU A 73 -8.61 -7.36 -6.72
CA GLU A 73 -7.30 -7.96 -7.01
C GLU A 73 -6.63 -8.58 -5.77
N PHE A 74 -7.27 -8.44 -4.60
CA PHE A 74 -6.81 -9.06 -3.36
C PHE A 74 -7.01 -10.58 -3.39
N VAL A 75 -5.91 -11.31 -3.23
CA VAL A 75 -5.90 -12.78 -3.21
C VAL A 75 -5.89 -13.32 -1.79
N VAL A 76 -6.55 -14.47 -1.56
CA VAL A 76 -6.51 -15.16 -0.27
C VAL A 76 -5.06 -15.52 0.07
N SER A 77 -4.64 -15.22 1.30
CA SER A 77 -3.27 -15.43 1.75
C SER A 77 -3.21 -15.74 3.24
N LYS A 78 -2.12 -16.39 3.68
CA LYS A 78 -1.84 -16.52 5.11
C LYS A 78 -1.40 -15.16 5.66
N PRO A 79 -1.79 -14.79 6.90
CA PRO A 79 -1.20 -13.64 7.59
C PRO A 79 0.31 -13.71 7.58
N PHE A 80 0.97 -12.57 7.45
CA PHE A 80 2.42 -12.52 7.62
C PHE A 80 2.77 -12.75 9.09
N LYS A 81 3.91 -13.41 9.33
CA LYS A 81 4.45 -13.58 10.68
C LYS A 81 5.10 -12.27 11.12
N PHE A 82 4.66 -11.70 12.24
CA PHE A 82 5.35 -10.58 12.86
C PHE A 82 6.73 -11.01 13.35
N ILE A 83 7.72 -10.15 13.18
CA ILE A 83 9.03 -10.32 13.81
C ILE A 83 8.85 -10.03 15.30
N GLY A 84 9.26 -10.95 16.16
CA GLY A 84 9.13 -10.91 17.61
C GLY A 84 9.82 -12.12 18.26
N LEU A 85 9.77 -12.21 19.60
CA LEU A 85 10.24 -13.36 20.37
C LEU A 85 9.48 -14.65 19.98
#